data_AF-A0A659UIB9-F1
#
_entry.id   AF-A0A659UIB9-F1
#
_cell.length_a   1.000
_cell.length_b   1.000
_cell.length_c   1.000
_cell.angle_alpha   90.00
_cell.angle_beta   90.00
_cell.angle_gamma   90.00
#
_symmetry.space_group_name_H-M   'P 1'
#
loop_
_entity.id
_entity.type
_entity.pdbx_description
1 polymer ?
#
loop_
_entity_poly.entity_id
_entity_poly.type
_entity_poly.pdbx_seq_one_letter_code
_entity_poly.pdbx_strand_id
1 'polypeptide(L)'
;DTLAQRGKDEQLARLQRLQPAPGQTSFTRQQVPMGLGHAVWCARELVGDEPFALLLPDMIMQSEKSCTKAMVELYEETGNNIIAVQECDPAEAHKYGIVGRGEDTHHGFRITEMVEKPKTGTAPSNLYINGRYIL
;
A
#
# COMPACT_ATOMS: atom_id res chain seq x y z
N ASP A 1 -20.84 -25.08 -4.00
CA ASP A 1 -21.60 -26.34 -3.81
C ASP A 1 -21.95 -26.63 -2.35
N THR A 2 -20.97 -26.75 -1.45
CA THR A 2 -21.24 -27.09 -0.03
C THR A 2 -22.20 -26.15 0.70
N LEU A 3 -22.12 -24.83 0.46
CA LEU A 3 -23.03 -23.86 1.08
C LEU A 3 -24.47 -23.97 0.54
N ALA A 4 -24.62 -24.10 -0.77
CA ALA A 4 -25.92 -24.28 -1.43
C ALA A 4 -26.61 -25.56 -0.93
N GLN A 5 -25.88 -26.68 -0.88
CA GLN A 5 -26.41 -27.96 -0.38
C GLN A 5 -26.83 -27.91 1.09
N ARG A 6 -26.25 -27.01 1.89
CA ARG A 6 -26.58 -26.80 3.30
C ARG A 6 -27.60 -25.69 3.53
N GLY A 7 -28.20 -25.11 2.49
CA GLY A 7 -29.16 -24.01 2.58
C GLY A 7 -28.58 -22.72 3.18
N LYS A 8 -27.27 -22.49 3.02
CA LYS A 8 -26.55 -21.32 3.56
C LYS A 8 -26.49 -20.18 2.54
N ASP A 9 -27.65 -19.69 2.14
CA ASP A 9 -27.80 -18.76 1.01
C ASP A 9 -27.19 -17.38 1.29
N GLU A 10 -27.26 -16.88 2.53
CA GLU A 10 -26.66 -15.59 2.89
C GLU A 10 -25.14 -15.61 2.76
N GLN A 11 -24.49 -16.67 3.28
CA GLN A 11 -23.04 -16.84 3.17
C GLN A 11 -22.63 -17.08 1.72
N LEU A 12 -23.43 -17.84 0.96
CA LEU A 12 -23.18 -18.06 -0.46
C LEU A 12 -23.22 -16.75 -1.23
N ALA A 13 -24.27 -15.94 -1.04
CA ALA A 13 -24.40 -14.63 -1.66
C ALA A 13 -23.24 -13.70 -1.28
N ARG A 14 -22.78 -13.74 -0.02
CA ARG A 14 -21.61 -12.97 0.43
C ARG A 14 -20.34 -13.41 -0.29
N LEU A 15 -20.07 -14.71 -0.43
CA LEU A 15 -18.88 -15.20 -1.14
C LEU A 15 -18.94 -14.90 -2.64
N GLN A 16 -20.11 -15.05 -3.26
CA GLN A 16 -20.30 -14.73 -4.68
C GLN A 16 -20.01 -13.25 -4.96
N ARG A 17 -20.39 -12.34 -4.05
CA ARG A 17 -20.05 -10.90 -4.16
C ARG A 17 -18.54 -10.62 -4.02
N LEU A 18 -17.79 -11.48 -3.36
CA LEU A 18 -16.34 -11.32 -3.18
C LEU A 18 -15.54 -11.97 -4.31
N GLN A 19 -16.17 -12.79 -5.15
CA GLN A 19 -15.50 -13.47 -6.25
C GLN A 19 -15.22 -12.46 -7.37
N PRO A 20 -13.95 -12.27 -7.78
CA PRO A 20 -13.64 -11.42 -8.91
C PRO A 20 -14.27 -11.94 -10.20
N ALA A 21 -14.75 -11.04 -11.05
CA ALA A 21 -15.26 -11.40 -12.36
C ALA A 21 -14.12 -11.83 -13.31
N PRO A 22 -14.44 -12.52 -14.43
CA PRO A 22 -13.44 -12.88 -15.43
C PRO A 22 -12.61 -11.66 -15.88
N GLY A 23 -11.29 -11.80 -15.91
CA GLY A 23 -10.36 -10.75 -16.33
C GLY A 23 -10.01 -9.70 -15.26
N GLN A 24 -10.59 -9.76 -14.05
CA GLN A 24 -10.30 -8.79 -12.98
C GLN A 24 -9.09 -9.12 -12.11
N THR A 25 -8.52 -10.32 -12.26
CA THR A 25 -7.33 -10.73 -11.49
C THR A 25 -6.30 -11.37 -12.41
N SER A 26 -5.05 -10.99 -12.19
CA SER A 26 -3.87 -11.49 -12.90
C SER A 26 -2.83 -11.93 -11.88
N PHE A 27 -2.07 -12.97 -12.21
CA PHE A 27 -1.06 -13.53 -11.33
C PHE A 27 0.26 -13.64 -12.08
N THR A 28 1.33 -13.23 -11.42
CA THR A 28 2.72 -13.45 -11.85
C THR A 28 3.46 -14.19 -10.74
N ARG A 29 4.67 -14.68 -11.03
CA ARG A 29 5.49 -15.42 -10.07
C ARG A 29 6.79 -14.70 -9.78
N GLN A 30 7.05 -14.48 -8.49
CA GLN A 30 8.39 -14.17 -8.02
C GLN A 30 9.15 -15.49 -7.80
N GLN A 31 9.99 -15.89 -8.77
CA GLN A 31 10.68 -17.19 -8.75
C GLN A 31 11.70 -17.33 -7.61
N VAL A 32 12.27 -16.19 -7.17
CA VAL A 32 13.28 -16.11 -6.12
C VAL A 32 12.97 -14.94 -5.18
N PRO A 33 13.11 -15.08 -3.86
CA PRO A 33 12.73 -14.07 -2.87
C PRO A 33 13.75 -12.92 -2.79
N MET A 34 13.87 -12.13 -3.85
CA MET A 34 14.80 -10.99 -3.94
C MET A 34 14.20 -9.68 -3.39
N GLY A 35 13.17 -9.77 -2.55
CA GLY A 35 12.53 -8.63 -1.90
C GLY A 35 11.43 -7.93 -2.71
N LEU A 36 10.89 -6.86 -2.14
CA LEU A 36 9.71 -6.16 -2.66
C LEU A 36 9.93 -5.56 -4.05
N GLY A 37 11.08 -4.92 -4.28
CA GLY A 37 11.38 -4.31 -5.60
C GLY A 37 11.36 -5.33 -6.73
N HIS A 38 11.90 -6.53 -6.50
CA HIS A 38 11.82 -7.63 -7.48
C HIS A 38 10.37 -8.11 -7.68
N ALA A 39 9.56 -8.16 -6.62
CA ALA A 39 8.16 -8.53 -6.72
C ALA A 39 7.35 -7.54 -7.58
N VAL A 40 7.58 -6.23 -7.38
CA VAL A 40 7.00 -5.16 -8.22
C VAL A 40 7.45 -5.32 -9.68
N TRP A 41 8.76 -5.55 -9.90
CA TRP A 41 9.31 -5.77 -11.25
C TRP A 41 8.70 -6.99 -11.97
N CYS A 42 8.35 -8.05 -11.25
CA CYS A 42 7.67 -9.23 -11.83
C CYS A 42 6.26 -8.91 -12.35
N ALA A 43 5.63 -7.82 -11.89
CA ALA A 43 4.30 -7.39 -12.31
C ALA A 43 4.30 -6.33 -13.43
N ARG A 44 5.46 -5.80 -13.82
CA ARG A 44 5.58 -4.66 -14.76
C ARG A 44 4.81 -4.84 -16.08
N GLU A 45 4.79 -6.05 -16.65
CA GLU A 45 4.09 -6.31 -17.93
C GLU A 45 2.57 -6.36 -17.75
N LEU A 46 2.09 -6.65 -16.54
CA LEU A 46 0.66 -6.62 -16.20
C LEU A 46 0.17 -5.19 -15.96
N VAL A 47 1.03 -4.33 -15.44
CA VAL A 47 0.73 -2.92 -15.15
C VAL A 47 0.88 -2.07 -16.42
N GLY A 48 1.94 -2.26 -17.19
CA GLY A 48 2.27 -1.41 -18.34
C GLY A 48 2.88 -0.07 -17.90
N ASP A 49 2.67 0.96 -18.73
CA ASP A 49 3.09 2.35 -18.47
C ASP A 49 1.93 3.15 -17.86
N GLU A 50 1.37 2.62 -16.78
CA GLU A 50 0.22 3.18 -16.07
C GLU A 50 0.56 3.29 -14.58
N PRO A 51 0.04 4.32 -13.89
CA PRO A 51 0.19 4.43 -12.45
C PRO A 51 -0.52 3.26 -11.75
N PHE A 52 0.05 2.77 -10.65
CA PHE A 52 -0.51 1.62 -9.94
C PHE A 52 -0.43 1.75 -8.42
N ALA A 53 -1.41 1.16 -7.74
CA ALA A 53 -1.40 1.03 -6.30
C ALA A 53 -0.63 -0.23 -5.86
N LEU A 54 0.31 -0.07 -4.94
CA LEU A 54 1.02 -1.17 -4.28
C LEU A 54 0.54 -1.29 -2.83
N LEU A 55 0.04 -2.48 -2.46
CA LEU A 55 -0.52 -2.74 -1.14
C LEU A 55 0.19 -3.93 -0.50
N LEU A 56 0.94 -3.68 0.59
CA LEU A 56 1.51 -4.75 1.41
C LEU A 56 0.41 -5.41 2.26
N PRO A 57 0.15 -6.72 2.11
CA PRO A 57 -1.03 -7.38 2.66
C PRO A 57 -0.95 -7.63 4.18
N ASP A 58 0.25 -7.52 4.76
CA ASP A 58 0.51 -7.65 6.20
C ASP A 58 0.16 -6.39 7.00
N MET A 59 -0.07 -5.27 6.32
CA MET A 59 -0.46 -4.00 6.94
C MET A 59 -1.95 -3.72 6.75
N ILE A 60 -2.67 -3.70 7.87
CA ILE A 60 -4.12 -3.41 7.93
C ILE A 60 -4.31 -2.00 8.47
N MET A 61 -4.99 -1.15 7.68
CA MET A 61 -5.37 0.20 8.09
C MET A 61 -6.86 0.25 8.38
N GLN A 62 -7.23 0.83 9.52
CA GLN A 62 -8.63 1.10 9.87
C GLN A 62 -8.83 2.61 9.96
N SER A 63 -9.68 3.13 9.09
CA SER A 63 -10.02 4.55 9.03
C SER A 63 -11.41 4.73 8.41
N GLU A 64 -12.11 5.80 8.77
CA GLU A 64 -13.43 6.13 8.18
C GLU A 64 -13.33 6.32 6.67
N LYS A 65 -12.32 7.09 6.23
CA LYS A 65 -11.92 7.21 4.83
C LYS A 65 -10.76 6.27 4.55
N SER A 66 -10.91 5.38 3.56
CA SER A 66 -9.83 4.47 3.14
C SER A 66 -8.53 5.22 2.85
N CYS A 67 -7.41 4.73 3.40
CA CYS A 67 -6.07 5.27 3.15
C CYS A 67 -5.77 5.32 1.65
N THR A 68 -6.00 4.23 0.92
CA THR A 68 -5.81 4.19 -0.54
C THR A 68 -6.68 5.22 -1.28
N LYS A 69 -7.91 5.46 -0.81
CA LYS A 69 -8.78 6.49 -1.41
C LYS A 69 -8.19 7.89 -1.25
N ALA A 70 -7.73 8.25 -0.06
CA ALA A 70 -7.09 9.54 0.17
C ALA A 70 -5.80 9.72 -0.64
N MET A 71 -5.05 8.64 -0.86
CA MET A 71 -3.86 8.65 -1.72
C MET A 71 -4.23 8.88 -3.20
N VAL A 72 -5.27 8.21 -3.71
CA VAL A 72 -5.73 8.40 -5.10
C VAL A 72 -6.16 9.84 -5.33
N GLU A 73 -6.91 10.42 -4.39
CA GLU A 73 -7.31 11.84 -4.49
C GLU A 73 -6.07 12.77 -4.50
N LEU A 74 -5.02 12.48 -3.72
CA LEU A 74 -3.77 13.26 -3.78
C LEU A 74 -3.02 13.06 -5.09
N TYR A 75 -3.04 11.84 -5.64
CA TYR A 75 -2.46 11.54 -6.93
C TYR A 75 -3.18 12.31 -8.05
N GLU A 76 -4.52 12.37 -8.02
CA GLU A 76 -5.32 13.14 -8.98
C GLU A 76 -5.02 14.65 -8.94
N GLU A 77 -4.68 15.18 -7.76
CA GLU A 77 -4.32 16.60 -7.58
C GLU A 77 -2.87 16.92 -8.01
N THR A 78 -1.94 15.99 -7.80
CA THR A 78 -0.50 16.26 -7.92
C THR A 78 0.19 15.58 -9.10
N GLY A 79 -0.35 14.48 -9.61
CA GLY A 79 0.27 13.62 -10.62
C GLY A 79 1.59 12.97 -10.20
N ASN A 80 1.92 12.99 -8.91
CA ASN A 80 3.18 12.49 -8.36
C ASN A 80 3.01 11.16 -7.64
N ASN A 81 4.12 10.44 -7.43
CA ASN A 81 4.14 9.25 -6.60
C ASN A 81 3.71 9.57 -5.16
N ILE A 82 2.78 8.77 -4.63
CA ILE A 82 2.22 8.95 -3.29
C ILE A 82 2.67 7.80 -2.40
N ILE A 83 3.27 8.13 -1.26
CA ILE A 83 3.66 7.16 -0.24
C ILE A 83 2.88 7.47 1.03
N ALA A 84 2.12 6.51 1.53
CA ALA A 84 1.44 6.69 2.80
C ALA A 84 2.40 6.47 3.96
N VAL A 85 2.27 7.34 4.95
CA VAL A 85 3.06 7.30 6.17
C VAL A 85 2.15 7.29 7.38
N GLN A 86 2.72 6.88 8.51
CA GLN A 86 2.06 6.92 9.80
C GLN A 86 3.07 7.33 10.87
N GLU A 87 2.60 7.99 11.93
CA GLU A 87 3.44 8.30 13.08
C GLU A 87 3.73 7.03 13.89
N CYS A 88 4.98 6.87 14.31
CA CYS A 88 5.37 5.91 15.36
C CYS A 88 5.86 6.65 16.60
N ASP A 89 6.04 5.91 17.70
CA ASP A 89 6.85 6.39 18.81
C ASP A 89 8.27 6.70 18.29
N PRO A 90 8.82 7.90 18.53
CA PRO A 90 10.18 8.24 18.12
C PRO A 90 11.25 7.22 18.58
N ALA A 91 11.06 6.55 19.71
CA ALA A 91 11.96 5.50 20.19
C ALA A 91 11.98 4.26 19.28
N GLU A 92 10.91 4.02 18.51
CA GLU A 92 10.77 2.88 17.60
C GLU A 92 11.18 3.19 16.16
N ALA A 93 11.49 4.45 15.84
CA ALA A 93 11.79 4.88 14.46
C ALA A 93 12.91 4.06 13.78
N HIS A 94 13.88 3.58 14.55
CA HIS A 94 14.98 2.74 14.06
C HIS A 94 14.56 1.37 13.49
N LYS A 95 13.30 0.96 13.68
CA LYS A 95 12.76 -0.31 13.18
C LYS A 95 12.22 -0.22 11.74
N TYR A 96 12.00 0.98 11.23
CA TYR A 96 11.22 1.23 10.01
C TYR A 96 11.97 2.08 8.99
N GLY A 97 11.44 2.13 7.77
CA GLY A 97 11.78 3.16 6.79
C GLY A 97 11.10 4.47 7.16
N ILE A 98 11.89 5.50 7.47
CA ILE A 98 11.42 6.81 7.95
C ILE A 98 11.59 7.86 6.85
N VAL A 99 10.60 8.72 6.67
CA VAL A 99 10.65 9.81 5.69
C VAL A 99 10.98 11.14 6.34
N GLY A 100 11.65 12.04 5.61
CA GLY A 100 11.72 13.45 5.97
C GLY A 100 10.46 14.20 5.51
N ARG A 101 10.00 15.16 6.33
CA ARG A 101 8.85 16.02 6.02
C ARG A 101 9.32 17.35 5.45
N GLY A 102 8.90 17.66 4.23
CA GLY A 102 9.06 18.97 3.60
C GLY A 102 7.80 19.83 3.69
N GLU A 103 7.60 20.67 2.67
CA GLU A 103 6.46 21.58 2.55
C GLU A 103 5.13 20.85 2.39
N ASP A 104 4.06 21.44 2.91
CA ASP A 104 2.70 20.92 2.77
C ASP A 104 2.24 20.99 1.31
N THR A 105 1.46 19.99 0.89
CA THR A 105 0.87 19.92 -0.46
C THR A 105 -0.52 19.32 -0.36
N HIS A 106 -1.56 20.12 -0.66
CA HIS A 106 -2.95 19.71 -0.50
C HIS A 106 -3.22 19.10 0.90
N HIS A 107 -3.69 17.85 0.98
CA HIS A 107 -3.86 17.09 2.23
C HIS A 107 -2.67 16.18 2.58
N GLY A 108 -1.51 16.40 1.97
CA GLY A 108 -0.25 15.71 2.21
C GLY A 108 0.93 16.66 2.42
N PHE A 109 2.15 16.14 2.26
CA PHE A 109 3.39 16.91 2.33
C PHE A 109 4.45 16.29 1.41
N ARG A 110 5.42 17.10 0.96
CA ARG A 110 6.53 16.63 0.14
C ARG A 110 7.51 15.80 0.97
N ILE A 111 7.83 14.60 0.52
CA ILE A 111 8.90 13.79 1.10
C ILE A 111 10.26 14.33 0.64
N THR A 112 11.16 14.62 1.57
CA THR A 112 12.50 15.19 1.27
C THR A 112 13.58 14.12 1.18
N GLU A 113 13.47 13.08 1.99
CA GLU A 113 14.41 11.96 2.08
C GLU A 113 13.70 10.71 2.62
N MET A 114 14.31 9.55 2.40
CA MET A 114 13.85 8.27 2.94
C MET A 114 15.06 7.52 3.51
N VAL A 115 14.98 7.11 4.77
CA VAL A 115 16.07 6.42 5.46
C VAL A 115 15.55 5.09 6.01
N GLU A 116 16.09 3.98 5.51
CA GLU A 116 15.78 2.64 6.01
C GLU A 116 16.47 2.40 7.34
N LYS A 117 15.69 2.16 8.41
CA LYS A 117 16.16 1.81 9.75
C LYS A 117 17.24 2.77 10.26
N PRO A 118 16.90 4.06 10.43
CA PRO A 118 17.86 5.06 10.89
C PRO A 118 18.45 4.66 12.24
N LYS A 119 19.69 5.06 12.50
CA LYS A 119 20.27 4.90 13.84
C LYS A 119 19.43 5.68 14.85
N THR A 120 19.36 5.18 16.08
CA THR A 120 18.63 5.86 17.16
C THR A 120 19.13 7.29 17.31
N GLY A 121 18.19 8.25 17.31
CA GLY A 121 18.48 9.68 17.38
C GLY A 121 18.87 10.35 16.05
N THR A 122 18.92 9.63 14.94
CA THR A 122 19.25 10.19 13.61
C THR A 122 18.07 10.11 12.62
N ALA A 123 16.88 9.76 13.09
CA ALA A 123 15.70 9.67 12.23
C ALA A 123 15.28 11.08 11.76
N PRO A 124 14.98 11.29 10.47
CA PRO A 124 14.62 12.61 9.95
C PRO A 124 13.22 13.07 10.41
N SER A 125 12.38 12.15 10.88
CA SER A 125 11.10 12.40 11.54
C SER A 125 10.68 11.16 12.36
N ASN A 126 9.42 11.10 12.81
CA ASN A 126 8.78 9.89 13.33
C ASN A 126 7.70 9.32 12.38
N LEU A 127 7.76 9.68 11.09
CA LEU A 127 6.82 9.25 10.06
C LEU A 127 7.40 8.05 9.29
N TYR A 128 6.86 6.86 9.54
CA TYR A 128 7.29 5.64 8.88
C TYR A 128 6.41 5.29 7.69
N ILE A 129 7.00 4.64 6.68
CA ILE A 129 6.31 4.16 5.48
C ILE A 129 5.38 3.01 5.84
N ASN A 130 4.07 3.15 5.64
CA ASN A 130 3.07 2.20 6.14
C ASN A 130 2.60 1.15 5.12
N GLY A 131 3.35 0.93 4.04
CA GLY A 131 3.09 -0.18 3.10
C GLY A 131 1.95 0.05 2.10
N ARG A 132 1.58 1.31 1.83
CA ARG A 132 0.71 1.70 0.70
C ARG A 132 1.42 2.73 -0.17
N TYR A 133 1.38 2.50 -1.48
CA TYR A 133 2.02 3.36 -2.48
C TYR A 133 1.10 3.56 -3.68
N ILE A 134 1.22 4.70 -4.33
CA ILE A 134 0.83 4.94 -5.73
C ILE A 134 2.10 5.35 -6.46
N LEU A 135 2.47 4.59 -7.48
CA LEU A 135 3.73 4.72 -8.22
C LEU A 135 3.46 4.77 -9.72
#